data_AF-A0A9P5W9U2-F1
#
_entry.id   AF-A0A9P5W9U2-F1
#
_cell.length_a   1.000
_cell.length_b   1.000
_cell.length_c   1.000
_cell.angle_alpha   90.00
_cell.angle_beta   90.00
_cell.angle_gamma   90.00
#
_symmetry.space_group_name_H-M   'P 1'
#
loop_
_entity.id
_entity.type
_entity.pdbx_description
1 polymer ?
#
loop_
_entity_poly.entity_id
_entity_poly.type
_entity_poly.pdbx_seq_one_letter_code
_entity_poly.pdbx_strand_id
1 'polypeptide(L)'
;MKFFAATIALVAAAVVNAYEDQPAQSIWADCAPGSDFNITNMIIDPTPICTGENACVTMIGTLLAPITVPSTLTFIATYFGTTWYRQSLDLCSLVSCPVAQNTTTLEFCFPILPTAGPGVWLDFTFSSTNGDGNTLFCQKTVTDTVLKFAN
;
A
#
# COMPACT_ATOMS: atom_id res chain seq x y z
N MET A 1 62.04 -31.93 0.55
CA MET A 1 61.51 -30.55 0.58
C MET A 1 60.00 -30.65 0.76
N LYS A 2 59.44 -30.11 1.85
CA LYS A 2 58.01 -30.16 2.17
C LYS A 2 57.38 -28.84 1.72
N PHE A 3 56.50 -28.88 0.73
CA PHE A 3 55.74 -27.71 0.29
C PHE A 3 54.38 -27.72 0.99
N PHE A 4 54.14 -26.69 1.81
CA PHE A 4 52.85 -26.44 2.44
C PHE A 4 51.96 -25.74 1.42
N ALA A 5 50.87 -26.40 1.00
CA ALA A 5 49.82 -25.77 0.19
C ALA A 5 48.86 -25.04 1.13
N ALA A 6 48.76 -23.73 0.99
CA ALA A 6 47.82 -22.89 1.73
C ALA A 6 46.50 -22.77 0.92
N THR A 7 45.41 -23.30 1.47
CA THR A 7 44.04 -23.10 0.99
C THR A 7 43.54 -21.72 1.40
N ILE A 8 43.29 -20.84 0.43
CA ILE A 8 42.61 -19.56 0.63
C ILE A 8 41.10 -19.82 0.53
N ALA A 9 40.39 -19.77 1.67
CA ALA A 9 38.93 -19.81 1.69
C ALA A 9 38.39 -18.40 1.39
N LEU A 10 37.71 -18.26 0.26
CA LEU A 10 37.02 -17.04 -0.13
C LEU A 10 35.68 -16.99 0.62
N VAL A 11 35.58 -16.15 1.66
CA VAL A 11 34.31 -15.92 2.36
C VAL A 11 33.52 -14.88 1.56
N ALA A 12 32.52 -15.32 0.82
CA ALA A 12 31.53 -14.43 0.23
C ALA A 12 30.67 -13.84 1.35
N ALA A 13 30.98 -12.62 1.78
CA ALA A 13 30.10 -11.86 2.65
C ALA A 13 28.87 -11.43 1.84
N ALA A 14 27.77 -12.17 1.97
CA ALA A 14 26.47 -11.69 1.53
C ALA A 14 26.14 -10.46 2.37
N VAL A 15 26.23 -9.28 1.76
CA VAL A 15 25.71 -8.03 2.32
C VAL A 15 24.19 -8.14 2.24
N VAL A 16 23.61 -8.86 3.20
CA VAL A 16 22.18 -8.78 3.46
C VAL A 16 21.98 -7.37 3.98
N ASN A 17 21.48 -6.48 3.12
CA ASN A 17 21.01 -5.16 3.54
C ASN A 17 19.93 -5.40 4.59
N ALA A 18 20.33 -5.38 5.85
CA ALA A 18 19.43 -5.23 6.98
C ALA A 18 18.85 -3.83 6.85
N TYR A 19 17.79 -3.70 6.05
CA TYR A 19 16.86 -2.60 6.22
C TYR A 19 16.23 -2.85 7.58
N GLU A 20 16.78 -2.19 8.61
CA GLU A 20 16.32 -2.34 9.99
C GLU A 20 14.80 -2.17 10.04
N ASP A 21 14.14 -3.14 10.67
CA ASP A 21 12.78 -3.08 11.21
C ASP A 21 12.68 -1.89 12.20
N GLN A 22 12.75 -0.65 11.72
CA GLN A 22 12.15 0.44 12.45
C GLN A 22 10.66 0.12 12.53
N PRO A 23 10.04 0.16 13.72
CA PRO A 23 8.60 -0.01 13.83
C PRO A 23 7.97 1.05 12.93
N ALA A 24 7.39 0.61 11.82
CA ALA A 24 6.83 1.49 10.82
C ALA A 24 5.82 2.39 11.53
N GLN A 25 6.17 3.66 11.78
CA GLN A 25 5.16 4.63 12.11
C GLN A 25 4.14 4.55 10.98
N SER A 26 2.86 4.41 11.32
CA SER A 26 1.80 4.39 10.32
C SER A 26 1.97 5.62 9.44
N ILE A 27 2.39 5.40 8.20
CA ILE A 27 2.51 6.47 7.21
C ILE A 27 1.14 6.98 6.78
N TRP A 28 0.05 6.46 7.36
CA TRP A 28 -1.33 6.76 7.02
C TRP A 28 -2.03 7.58 8.11
N ALA A 29 -2.82 8.56 7.67
CA ALA A 29 -3.77 9.29 8.49
C ALA A 29 -5.19 9.17 7.92
N ASP A 30 -6.15 9.07 8.82
CA ASP A 30 -7.58 9.15 8.49
C ASP A 30 -7.94 10.55 7.98
N CYS A 31 -8.55 10.62 6.79
CA CYS A 31 -9.05 11.84 6.18
C CYS A 31 -10.58 11.96 6.16
N ALA A 32 -11.30 10.99 6.73
CA ALA A 32 -12.75 11.00 6.91
C ALA A 32 -13.14 10.33 8.25
N PRO A 33 -12.94 11.02 9.38
CA PRO A 33 -13.33 10.52 10.69
C PRO A 33 -14.83 10.20 10.76
N GLY A 34 -15.18 9.10 11.41
CA GLY A 34 -16.58 8.66 11.54
C GLY A 34 -17.13 7.95 10.29
N SER A 35 -16.25 7.44 9.43
CA SER A 35 -16.59 6.59 8.29
C SER A 35 -17.01 5.17 8.73
N ASP A 36 -17.66 4.44 7.82
CA ASP A 36 -18.24 3.12 8.10
C ASP A 36 -17.20 2.02 8.28
N PHE A 37 -15.92 2.26 8.03
CA PHE A 37 -14.83 1.35 8.31
C PHE A 37 -13.82 2.01 9.25
N ASN A 38 -13.83 1.60 10.51
CA ASN A 38 -12.89 2.08 11.51
C ASN A 38 -11.54 1.37 11.34
N ILE A 39 -10.66 1.95 10.53
CA ILE A 39 -9.33 1.42 10.22
C ILE A 39 -8.37 1.71 11.38
N THR A 40 -7.74 0.67 11.90
CA THR A 40 -6.72 0.76 12.96
C THR A 40 -5.30 0.63 12.42
N ASN A 41 -5.13 -0.06 11.30
CA ASN A 41 -3.84 -0.21 10.63
C ASN A 41 -4.02 -0.35 9.11
N MET A 42 -3.04 0.09 8.34
CA MET A 42 -3.01 -0.04 6.89
C MET A 42 -1.59 -0.41 6.46
N ILE A 43 -1.48 -1.51 5.73
CA ILE A 43 -0.22 -2.08 5.23
C ILE A 43 -0.25 -1.99 3.71
N ILE A 44 0.88 -1.68 3.09
CA ILE A 44 1.06 -1.72 1.65
C ILE A 44 2.25 -2.64 1.30
N ASP A 45 2.07 -3.49 0.30
CA ASP A 45 3.06 -4.46 -0.15
C ASP A 45 3.12 -4.48 -1.70
N PRO A 46 4.30 -4.51 -2.34
CA PRO A 46 5.62 -4.48 -1.73
C PRO A 46 5.96 -3.11 -1.15
N THR A 47 6.72 -3.12 -0.05
CA THR A 47 7.40 -1.92 0.47
C THR A 47 8.92 -2.12 0.29
N PRO A 48 9.61 -1.29 -0.51
CA PRO A 48 9.14 -0.11 -1.23
C PRO A 48 8.32 -0.46 -2.48
N ILE A 49 7.41 0.44 -2.85
CA ILE A 49 6.54 0.27 -4.02
C ILE A 49 7.37 0.42 -5.31
N CYS A 50 7.22 -0.55 -6.22
CA CYS A 50 7.91 -0.58 -7.52
C CYS A 50 6.99 -0.13 -8.66
N THR A 51 7.50 0.67 -9.58
CA THR A 51 6.76 1.08 -10.78
C THR A 51 6.60 -0.09 -11.76
N GLY A 52 5.43 -0.22 -12.38
CA GLY A 52 5.11 -1.32 -13.29
C GLY A 52 4.68 -2.62 -12.60
N GLU A 53 4.70 -2.68 -11.27
CA GLU A 53 4.24 -3.82 -10.48
C GLU A 53 2.88 -3.54 -9.83
N ASN A 54 2.27 -4.58 -9.25
CA ASN A 54 1.07 -4.43 -8.43
C ASN A 54 1.47 -4.10 -6.99
N ALA A 55 0.77 -3.15 -6.39
CA ALA A 55 0.79 -2.93 -4.95
C ALA A 55 -0.54 -3.39 -4.35
N CYS A 56 -0.48 -4.09 -3.23
CA CYS A 56 -1.62 -4.55 -2.46
C CYS A 56 -1.69 -3.75 -1.16
N VAL A 57 -2.90 -3.29 -0.83
CA VAL A 57 -3.20 -2.61 0.42
C VAL A 57 -4.05 -3.53 1.27
N THR A 58 -3.58 -3.79 2.49
CA THR A 58 -4.32 -4.52 3.52
C THR A 58 -4.73 -3.54 4.62
N MET A 59 -6.02 -3.27 4.73
CA MET A 59 -6.61 -2.47 5.79
C MET A 59 -7.12 -3.38 6.90
N ILE A 60 -6.73 -3.08 8.14
CA ILE A 60 -7.14 -3.79 9.34
C ILE A 60 -8.00 -2.82 10.16
N GLY A 61 -9.16 -3.26 10.61
CA GLY A 61 -10.12 -2.40 11.29
C GLY A 61 -11.40 -3.11 11.71
N THR A 62 -12.50 -2.38 11.78
CA THR A 62 -13.84 -2.94 11.97
C THR A 62 -14.85 -2.26 11.05
N LEU A 63 -15.42 -3.03 10.13
CA LEU A 63 -16.45 -2.56 9.23
C LEU A 63 -17.80 -2.46 9.97
N LEU A 64 -18.34 -1.25 10.09
CA LEU A 64 -19.54 -0.90 10.82
C LEU A 64 -20.82 -1.06 9.98
N ALA A 65 -20.72 -0.95 8.65
CA ALA A 65 -21.82 -1.17 7.71
C ALA A 65 -21.41 -2.17 6.61
N PRO A 66 -22.28 -3.11 6.21
CA PRO A 66 -21.93 -4.09 5.19
C PRO A 66 -21.79 -3.44 3.81
N ILE A 67 -20.94 -4.02 2.97
CA ILE A 67 -20.78 -3.63 1.56
C ILE A 67 -21.60 -4.61 0.73
N THR A 68 -22.81 -4.21 0.34
CA THR A 68 -23.79 -5.09 -0.34
C THR A 68 -24.02 -4.73 -1.80
N VAL A 69 -23.56 -3.55 -2.21
CA VAL A 69 -23.72 -2.96 -3.53
C VAL A 69 -22.38 -2.45 -4.04
N PRO A 70 -22.21 -2.26 -5.36
CA PRO A 70 -21.00 -1.68 -5.92
C PRO A 70 -20.61 -0.40 -5.18
N SER A 71 -19.39 -0.38 -4.67
CA SER A 71 -18.84 0.73 -3.89
C SER A 71 -17.71 1.35 -4.68
N THR A 72 -17.58 2.68 -4.66
CA THR A 72 -16.52 3.34 -5.41
C THR A 72 -15.27 3.38 -4.55
N LEU A 73 -14.16 2.82 -5.03
CA LEU A 73 -12.82 3.03 -4.51
C LEU A 73 -12.13 4.09 -5.38
N THR A 74 -11.63 5.15 -4.76
CA THR A 74 -10.83 6.19 -5.43
C THR A 74 -9.42 6.19 -4.90
N PHE A 75 -8.46 6.12 -5.82
CA PHE A 75 -7.04 6.24 -5.55
C PHE A 75 -6.52 7.53 -6.21
N ILE A 76 -5.79 8.33 -5.44
CA ILE A 76 -5.17 9.57 -5.89
C ILE A 76 -3.70 9.52 -5.53
N ALA A 77 -2.83 9.75 -6.51
CA ALA A 77 -1.41 10.03 -6.28
C ALA A 77 -1.13 11.50 -6.60
N THR A 78 -0.50 12.19 -5.65
CA THR A 78 -0.18 13.61 -5.73
C THR A 78 1.32 13.80 -5.67
N TYR A 79 1.84 14.71 -6.50
CA TYR A 79 3.25 15.09 -6.54
C TYR A 79 3.35 16.60 -6.33
N PHE A 80 4.03 17.04 -5.27
CA PHE A 80 4.12 18.46 -4.89
C PHE A 80 2.75 19.17 -4.87
N GLY A 81 1.73 18.53 -4.27
CA GLY A 81 0.36 19.07 -4.20
C GLY A 81 -0.44 19.04 -5.50
N THR A 82 0.15 18.61 -6.63
CA THR A 82 -0.55 18.45 -7.90
C THR A 82 -0.99 17.01 -8.09
N THR A 83 -2.28 16.79 -8.35
CA THR A 83 -2.78 15.45 -8.68
C THR A 83 -2.14 14.96 -9.97
N TRP A 84 -1.29 13.96 -9.84
CA TRP A 84 -0.57 13.37 -10.96
C TRP A 84 -1.31 12.16 -11.52
N TYR A 85 -2.00 11.42 -10.64
CA TYR A 85 -2.85 10.30 -11.04
C TYR A 85 -4.12 10.25 -10.19
N ARG A 86 -5.23 9.85 -10.84
CA ARG A 86 -6.49 9.55 -10.18
C ARG A 86 -7.14 8.38 -10.90
N GLN A 87 -7.58 7.40 -10.12
CA GLN A 87 -8.35 6.26 -10.62
C GLN A 87 -9.54 6.01 -9.71
N SER A 88 -10.67 5.65 -10.30
CA SER A 88 -11.84 5.16 -9.57
C SER A 88 -12.21 3.78 -10.10
N LEU A 89 -12.43 2.85 -9.18
CA LEU A 89 -12.75 1.45 -9.45
C LEU A 89 -13.96 1.05 -8.62
N ASP A 90 -14.64 -0.02 -9.02
CA ASP A 90 -15.60 -0.69 -8.14
C ASP A 90 -14.81 -1.52 -7.11
N LEU A 91 -14.97 -1.21 -5.83
CA LEU A 91 -14.36 -1.97 -4.74
C LEU A 91 -14.77 -3.45 -4.79
N CYS A 92 -16.02 -3.74 -5.15
CA CYS A 92 -16.51 -5.11 -5.29
C CYS A 92 -15.92 -5.86 -6.49
N SER A 93 -15.20 -5.18 -7.39
CA SER A 93 -14.39 -5.86 -8.42
C SER A 93 -13.02 -6.30 -7.91
N LEU A 94 -12.57 -5.73 -6.78
CA LEU A 94 -11.27 -6.00 -6.16
C LEU A 94 -11.37 -6.93 -4.95
N VAL A 95 -12.53 -6.96 -4.29
CA VAL A 95 -12.82 -7.81 -3.13
C VAL A 95 -14.03 -8.70 -3.37
N SER A 96 -14.17 -9.79 -2.60
CA SER A 96 -15.36 -10.64 -2.67
C SER A 96 -16.55 -9.97 -1.98
N CYS A 97 -17.53 -9.50 -2.75
CA CYS A 97 -18.79 -8.96 -2.24
C CYS A 97 -19.91 -10.03 -2.17
N PRO A 98 -20.86 -9.93 -1.22
CA PRO A 98 -20.97 -8.87 -0.22
C PRO A 98 -19.95 -9.01 0.91
N VAL A 99 -19.44 -7.88 1.40
CA VAL A 99 -18.58 -7.85 2.59
C VAL A 99 -19.46 -7.67 3.82
N ALA A 100 -19.44 -8.66 4.71
CA ALA A 100 -20.24 -8.63 5.92
C ALA A 100 -19.75 -7.55 6.90
N GLN A 101 -20.69 -6.96 7.64
CA GLN A 101 -20.37 -6.16 8.82
C GLN A 101 -19.46 -6.96 9.78
N ASN A 102 -18.61 -6.25 10.52
CA ASN A 102 -17.57 -6.80 11.40
C ASN A 102 -16.42 -7.51 10.69
N THR A 103 -16.35 -7.43 9.36
CA THR A 103 -15.11 -7.81 8.64
C THR A 103 -13.96 -6.95 9.18
N THR A 104 -12.89 -7.61 9.59
CA THR A 104 -11.74 -6.97 10.24
C THR A 104 -10.60 -6.65 9.29
N THR A 105 -10.62 -7.24 8.09
CA THR A 105 -9.54 -7.14 7.12
C THR A 105 -10.10 -6.99 5.74
N LEU A 106 -9.66 -5.96 5.03
CA LEU A 106 -9.96 -5.71 3.62
C LEU A 106 -8.66 -5.56 2.86
N GLU A 107 -8.48 -6.37 1.83
CA GLU A 107 -7.29 -6.37 1.00
C GLU A 107 -7.67 -6.15 -0.46
N PHE A 108 -6.96 -5.27 -1.15
CA PHE A 108 -7.12 -5.05 -2.58
C PHE A 108 -5.78 -4.68 -3.22
N CYS A 109 -5.59 -5.07 -4.48
CA CYS A 109 -4.39 -4.76 -5.23
C CYS A 109 -4.69 -3.83 -6.41
N PHE A 110 -3.74 -2.96 -6.74
CA PHE A 110 -3.83 -2.03 -7.87
C PHE A 110 -2.48 -1.92 -8.59
N PRO A 111 -2.50 -1.70 -9.90
CA PRO A 111 -1.26 -1.55 -10.67
C PRO A 111 -0.62 -0.18 -10.42
N ILE A 112 0.69 -0.15 -10.28
CA ILE A 112 1.48 1.09 -10.25
C ILE A 112 1.94 1.42 -11.66
N LEU A 113 1.50 2.56 -12.19
CA LEU A 113 1.82 2.94 -13.56
C LEU A 113 3.34 3.11 -13.77
N PRO A 114 3.89 2.61 -14.89
CA PRO A 114 5.32 2.73 -15.21
C PRO A 114 5.73 4.17 -15.60
N THR A 115 4.75 5.08 -15.78
CA THR A 115 5.00 6.48 -16.12
C THR A 115 5.56 7.29 -14.95
N ALA A 116 5.55 6.74 -13.73
CA ALA A 116 6.14 7.41 -12.59
C ALA A 116 7.66 7.28 -12.71
N GLY A 117 8.35 8.41 -12.83
CA GLY A 117 9.80 8.41 -12.76
C GLY A 117 10.27 7.82 -11.43
N PRO A 118 11.46 7.19 -11.37
CA PRO A 118 12.04 6.73 -10.12
C PRO A 118 12.34 7.91 -9.19
N GLY A 119 12.37 7.65 -7.89
CA GLY A 119 12.76 8.68 -6.91
C GLY A 119 11.77 9.83 -6.77
N VAL A 120 10.57 9.67 -7.35
CA VAL A 120 9.46 10.61 -7.18
C VAL A 120 8.80 10.33 -5.83
N TRP A 121 8.67 11.39 -5.03
CA TRP A 121 7.98 11.41 -3.76
C TRP A 121 6.49 11.60 -4.00
N LEU A 122 5.67 10.60 -3.71
CA LEU A 122 4.22 10.66 -3.93
C LEU A 122 3.47 10.64 -2.61
N ASP A 123 2.41 11.43 -2.58
CA ASP A 123 1.35 11.32 -1.59
C ASP A 123 0.22 10.46 -2.14
N PHE A 124 -0.18 9.44 -1.39
CA PHE A 124 -1.29 8.59 -1.75
C PHE A 124 -2.51 8.93 -0.92
N THR A 125 -3.68 8.97 -1.56
CA THR A 125 -4.97 9.00 -0.89
C THR A 125 -5.84 7.87 -1.43
N PHE A 126 -6.34 7.04 -0.52
CA PHE A 126 -7.34 6.02 -0.77
C PHE A 126 -8.62 6.45 -0.09
N SER A 127 -9.71 6.53 -0.84
CA SER A 127 -11.03 6.76 -0.26
C SER A 127 -12.05 5.84 -0.89
N SER A 128 -13.06 5.47 -0.12
CA SER A 128 -14.16 4.68 -0.65
C SER A 128 -15.52 5.17 -0.16
N THR A 129 -16.51 5.07 -1.03
CA THR A 129 -17.91 5.41 -0.78
C THR A 129 -18.75 4.17 -1.08
N ASN A 130 -19.59 3.78 -0.12
CA ASN A 130 -20.52 2.67 -0.26
C ASN A 130 -21.62 3.04 -1.27
N GLY A 131 -22.34 2.05 -1.81
CA GLY A 131 -23.38 2.33 -2.80
C GLY A 131 -24.63 3.02 -2.24
N ASP A 132 -24.75 3.17 -0.92
CA ASP A 132 -25.75 4.01 -0.25
C ASP A 132 -25.33 5.49 -0.15
N GLY A 133 -24.10 5.83 -0.55
CA GLY A 133 -23.54 7.18 -0.51
C GLY A 133 -22.72 7.49 0.74
N ASN A 134 -22.66 6.60 1.73
CA ASN A 134 -21.85 6.79 2.93
C ASN A 134 -20.36 6.57 2.64
N THR A 135 -19.49 7.30 3.34
CA THR A 135 -18.04 7.10 3.24
C THR A 135 -17.65 5.83 3.98
N LEU A 136 -17.07 4.86 3.28
CA LEU A 136 -16.51 3.65 3.88
C LEU A 136 -15.21 3.97 4.61
N PHE A 137 -14.28 4.66 3.96
CA PHE A 137 -13.03 5.09 4.59
C PHE A 137 -12.34 6.18 3.79
N CYS A 138 -11.38 6.85 4.41
CA CYS A 138 -10.41 7.70 3.74
C CYS A 138 -9.07 7.60 4.46
N GLN A 139 -8.02 7.18 3.76
CA GLN A 139 -6.65 7.10 4.27
C GLN A 139 -5.73 7.89 3.34
N LYS A 140 -4.87 8.73 3.90
CA LYS A 140 -3.85 9.47 3.15
C LYS A 140 -2.47 9.32 3.77
N THR A 141 -1.43 9.42 2.97
CA THR A 141 -0.07 9.45 3.52
C THR A 141 0.18 10.70 4.36
N VAL A 142 0.92 10.58 5.46
CA VAL A 142 1.41 11.71 6.28
C VAL A 142 2.85 12.10 5.96
N THR A 143 3.58 11.18 5.32
CA THR A 143 4.93 11.39 4.81
C THR A 143 4.99 10.89 3.37
N ASP A 144 5.67 11.66 2.53
CA ASP A 144 5.90 11.31 1.14
C ASP A 144 6.52 9.90 1.00
N THR A 145 6.00 9.10 0.08
CA THR A 145 6.53 7.75 -0.20
C THR A 145 7.39 7.79 -1.46
N VAL A 146 8.59 7.21 -1.41
CA VAL A 146 9.49 7.12 -2.58
C VAL A 146 9.16 5.88 -3.40
N LEU A 147 8.86 6.08 -4.68
CA LEU A 147 8.78 4.98 -5.65
C LEU A 147 10.16 4.48 -6.08
N LYS A 148 10.33 3.16 -6.15
CA LYS A 148 11.52 2.50 -6.72
C LYS A 148 11.20 1.90 -8.11
N PHE A 149 12.25 1.58 -8.86
CA PHE A 149 12.12 0.80 -10.09
C PHE A 149 11.93 -0.68 -9.77
N ALA A 150 11.07 -1.35 -10.54
CA ALA A 150 11.17 -2.79 -10.71
C ALA A 150 12.51 -3.13 -11.38
N ASN A 151 13.24 -4.10 -10.84
CA ASN A 151 14.53 -4.56 -11.38
C ASN A 151 14.35 -5.47 -12.59
#